data_AF-A0A929NHJ6-F1
#
_entry.id   AF-A0A929NHJ6-F1
#
_cell.length_a   1.000
_cell.length_b   1.000
_cell.length_c   1.000
_cell.angle_alpha   90.00
_cell.angle_beta   90.00
_cell.angle_gamma   90.00
#
_symmetry.space_group_name_H-M   'P 1'
#
loop_
_entity.id
_entity.type
_entity.pdbx_description
1 polymer ?
#
loop_
_entity_poly.entity_id
_entity_poly.type
_entity_poly.pdbx_seq_one_letter_code
_entity_poly.pdbx_strand_id
1 'polypeptide(L)'
;MTVENGVRNMLLAGVGGQGILLAGEIICKVMMASGYDVKKSEVHGMAQRGGSVTSHVRYGKKVFSPIAGKGDVDILISFEKLETLRYLDYLK
;
A
#
# COMPACT_ATOMS: atom_id res chain seq x y z
N MET A 1 -18.01 15.91 1.79
CA MET A 1 -17.13 14.73 1.63
C MET A 1 -17.52 13.72 2.68
N THR A 2 -18.34 12.73 2.31
CA THR A 2 -18.76 11.64 3.19
C THR A 2 -17.56 10.75 3.46
N VAL A 3 -17.02 10.80 4.68
CA VAL A 3 -15.97 9.88 5.11
C VAL A 3 -16.63 8.51 5.28
N GLU A 4 -16.43 7.63 4.30
CA GLU A 4 -16.81 6.22 4.36
C GLU A 4 -16.33 5.60 5.70
N ASN A 5 -17.22 4.90 6.40
CA ASN A 5 -17.00 4.39 7.76
C ASN A 5 -16.05 3.17 7.85
N GLY A 6 -15.20 2.95 6.84
CA GLY A 6 -14.33 1.77 6.72
C GLY A 6 -12.84 2.09 6.73
N VAL A 7 -12.01 1.12 7.12
CA VAL A 7 -10.57 1.14 6.84
C VAL A 7 -10.38 0.80 5.37
N ARG A 8 -9.63 1.64 4.65
CA ARG A 8 -9.29 1.43 3.25
C ARG A 8 -7.85 0.91 3.12
N ASN A 9 -7.66 -0.03 2.22
CA ASN A 9 -6.40 -0.75 2.05
C ASN A 9 -5.81 -0.45 0.66
N MET A 10 -4.58 0.05 0.65
CA MET A 10 -3.82 0.32 -0.55
C MET A 10 -2.57 -0.55 -0.59
N LEU A 11 -2.28 -1.13 -1.75
CA LEU A 11 -1.05 -1.85 -2.03
C LEU A 11 -0.29 -1.12 -3.13
N LEU A 12 0.94 -0.71 -2.83
CA LEU A 12 1.89 -0.27 -3.84
C LEU A 12 2.82 -1.43 -4.18
N ALA A 13 3.04 -1.70 -5.46
CA ALA A 13 3.88 -2.79 -5.94
C ALA A 13 4.82 -2.33 -7.06
N GLY A 14 6.02 -2.87 -7.11
CA GLY A 14 6.99 -2.55 -8.15
C GLY A 14 8.34 -3.19 -7.88
N VAL A 15 9.35 -2.76 -8.61
CA VAL A 15 10.73 -3.25 -8.44
C VAL A 15 11.61 -2.22 -7.75
N GLY A 16 12.63 -2.70 -7.03
CA GLY A 16 13.58 -1.85 -6.33
C GLY A 16 14.20 -0.78 -7.24
N GLY A 17 14.13 0.47 -6.82
CA GLY A 17 14.64 1.64 -7.54
C GLY A 17 13.58 2.56 -8.15
N GLN A 18 12.29 2.18 -8.17
CA GLN A 18 11.23 2.99 -8.77
C GLN A 18 10.55 4.00 -7.81
N GLY A 19 10.93 3.99 -6.52
CA GLY A 19 10.38 4.93 -5.53
C GLY A 19 9.10 4.51 -4.81
N ILE A 20 8.76 3.21 -4.82
CA ILE A 20 7.56 2.65 -4.14
C ILE A 20 7.46 3.06 -2.66
N LEU A 21 8.56 2.92 -1.91
CA LEU A 21 8.58 3.24 -0.48
C LEU A 21 8.35 4.74 -0.23
N LEU A 22 8.99 5.59 -1.03
CA LEU A 22 8.82 7.04 -0.97
C LEU A 22 7.38 7.46 -1.30
N ALA A 23 6.79 6.88 -2.35
CA ALA A 23 5.39 7.10 -2.68
C ALA A 23 4.46 6.70 -1.52
N GLY A 24 4.71 5.53 -0.91
CA GLY A 24 4.01 5.07 0.28
C GLY A 24 4.14 6.03 1.47
N GLU A 25 5.33 6.56 1.73
CA GLU A 25 5.55 7.57 2.78
C GLU A 25 4.79 8.88 2.53
N ILE A 26 4.81 9.39 1.28
CA ILE A 26 4.09 10.60 0.91
C ILE A 26 2.59 10.41 1.14
N ILE A 27 2.03 9.28 0.70
CA ILE A 27 0.62 8.94 0.90
C ILE A 27 0.31 8.88 2.39
N CYS A 28 1.13 8.20 3.20
CA CYS A 28 0.92 8.15 4.65
C CYS A 28 0.91 9.56 5.28
N LYS A 29 1.87 10.42 4.91
CA LYS A 29 1.94 11.81 5.42
C LYS A 29 0.69 12.60 5.07
N VAL A 30 0.20 12.50 3.83
CA VAL A 30 -1.02 13.18 3.38
C VAL A 30 -2.25 12.66 4.12
N MET A 31 -2.38 11.34 4.30
CA MET A 31 -3.52 10.74 5.02
C MET A 31 -3.53 11.11 6.50
N MET A 32 -2.37 11.09 7.16
CA MET A 32 -2.24 11.56 8.55
C MET A 32 -2.57 13.05 8.67
N ALA A 33 -2.07 13.89 7.76
CA ALA A 33 -2.38 15.32 7.73
C ALA A 33 -3.88 15.60 7.48
N SER A 34 -4.58 14.66 6.85
CA SER A 34 -6.04 14.71 6.62
C SER A 34 -6.86 14.18 7.82
N GLY A 35 -6.21 13.82 8.93
CA GLY A 35 -6.87 13.38 10.16
C GLY A 35 -7.18 11.89 10.25
N TYR A 36 -6.59 11.05 9.40
CA TYR A 36 -6.75 9.60 9.46
C TYR A 36 -5.70 8.92 10.36
N ASP A 37 -6.11 7.84 11.01
CA ASP A 37 -5.18 6.85 11.56
C ASP A 37 -4.63 6.02 10.41
N VAL A 38 -3.31 5.86 10.37
CA VAL A 38 -2.60 5.24 9.25
C VAL A 38 -1.64 4.19 9.77
N LYS A 39 -1.69 2.99 9.18
CA LYS A 39 -0.70 1.95 9.39
C LYS A 39 -0.08 1.51 8.08
N LYS A 40 1.23 1.32 8.12
CA LYS A 40 2.03 0.97 6.95
C LYS A 40 2.83 -0.29 7.24
N SER A 41 2.93 -1.18 6.26
CA SER A 41 3.78 -2.37 6.30
C SER A 41 4.48 -2.50 4.96
N GLU A 42 5.80 -2.68 4.98
CA GLU A 42 6.60 -2.78 3.77
C GLU A 42 7.31 -4.12 3.72
N VAL A 43 7.39 -4.67 2.51
CA VAL A 43 8.22 -5.84 2.23
C VAL A 43 9.16 -5.45 1.10
N HIS A 44 10.45 -5.47 1.38
CA HIS A 44 11.48 -5.36 0.36
C HIS A 44 12.17 -6.72 0.23
N GLY A 45 12.32 -7.22 -1.00
CA GLY A 45 13.20 -8.37 -1.23
C GLY A 45 14.63 -8.07 -0.75
N MET A 46 15.40 -9.12 -0.42
CA MET A 46 16.82 -8.98 -0.05
C MET A 46 17.70 -8.37 -1.17
N ALA A 47 17.16 -8.31 -2.41
CA ALA A 47 17.81 -7.68 -3.55
C ALA A 47 17.49 -6.17 -3.60
N GLN A 48 18.49 -5.35 -3.27
CA GLN A 48 18.39 -3.88 -3.26
C GLN A 48 18.12 -3.25 -4.64
N ARG A 49 18.20 -4.04 -5.73
CA ARG A 49 17.78 -3.68 -7.10
C ARG A 49 17.18 -4.89 -7.80
N GLY A 50 16.08 -4.68 -8.55
CA GLY A 50 15.41 -5.72 -9.33
C GLY A 50 14.55 -6.72 -8.52
N GLY A 51 14.60 -6.67 -7.19
CA GLY A 51 13.67 -7.42 -6.34
C GLY A 51 12.28 -6.79 -6.31
N SER A 52 11.26 -7.62 -6.12
CA SER A 52 9.89 -7.17 -5.84
C SER A 52 9.86 -6.39 -4.52
N VAL A 53 9.15 -5.26 -4.55
CA VAL A 53 8.97 -4.36 -3.42
C VAL A 53 7.48 -4.04 -3.30
N THR A 54 6.96 -4.22 -2.10
CA THR A 54 5.58 -3.84 -1.78
C THR A 54 5.49 -2.94 -0.56
N SER A 55 4.51 -2.03 -0.60
CA SER A 55 4.13 -1.19 0.53
C SER A 55 2.63 -1.23 0.71
N HIS A 56 2.17 -1.83 1.80
CA HIS A 56 0.78 -1.77 2.24
C HIS A 56 0.56 -0.50 3.05
N VAL A 57 -0.49 0.24 2.70
CA VAL A 57 -0.97 1.41 3.46
C VAL A 57 -2.44 1.20 3.79
N ARG A 58 -2.76 1.21 5.09
CA ARG A 58 -4.13 1.11 5.61
C ARG A 58 -4.48 2.41 6.32
N TYR A 59 -5.61 3.01 5.99
CA TYR A 59 -6.04 4.27 6.57
C TYR A 59 -7.54 4.32 6.85
N GLY A 60 -7.93 5.03 7.91
CA GLY A 60 -9.34 5.20 8.30
C GLY A 60 -9.46 5.97 9.61
N LYS A 61 -10.66 6.00 10.21
CA LYS A 61 -10.87 6.66 11.52
C LYS A 61 -10.06 6.00 12.64
N LYS A 62 -9.90 4.68 12.59
CA LYS A 62 -9.11 3.87 13.53
C LYS A 62 -8.67 2.59 12.84
N VAL A 63 -7.38 2.29 12.86
CA VAL A 63 -6.78 1.15 12.18
C VAL A 63 -6.14 0.24 13.23
N PHE A 64 -6.55 -1.03 13.27
CA PHE A 64 -6.05 -1.96 14.29
C PHE A 64 -4.84 -2.75 13.81
N SER A 65 -4.78 -3.12 12.53
CA SER A 65 -3.69 -3.93 11.95
C SER A 65 -3.03 -3.22 10.76
N PRO A 66 -1.70 -3.36 10.56
CA PRO A 66 -1.01 -2.84 9.38
C PRO A 66 -1.12 -3.75 8.14
N ILE A 67 -1.64 -4.98 8.29
CA ILE A 67 -1.63 -6.01 7.24
C ILE A 67 -3.01 -6.09 6.57
N ALA A 68 -3.05 -6.11 5.24
CA ALA A 68 -4.24 -6.44 4.45
C ALA A 68 -3.98 -7.78 3.74
N GLY A 69 -4.96 -8.69 3.78
CA GLY A 69 -4.86 -10.00 3.15
C GLY A 69 -5.12 -9.96 1.64
N LYS A 70 -5.13 -11.15 1.04
CA LYS A 70 -5.61 -11.32 -0.34
C LYS A 70 -7.12 -11.05 -0.39
N GLY A 71 -7.59 -10.43 -1.46
CA GLY A 71 -8.99 -9.98 -1.59
C GLY A 71 -9.39 -8.84 -0.65
N ASP A 72 -8.46 -8.21 0.08
CA ASP A 72 -8.76 -7.09 0.98
C ASP A 72 -8.33 -5.73 0.42
N VAL A 73 -7.55 -5.68 -0.65
CA VAL A 73 -6.98 -4.44 -1.19
C VAL A 73 -8.04 -3.71 -2.04
N ASP A 74 -8.28 -2.44 -1.72
CA ASP A 74 -9.20 -1.57 -2.46
C ASP A 74 -8.51 -0.87 -3.64
N ILE A 75 -7.21 -0.61 -3.50
CA ILE A 75 -6.43 0.15 -4.49
C ILE A 75 -5.06 -0.52 -4.67
N LEU A 76 -4.78 -0.98 -5.88
CA LEU A 76 -3.46 -1.46 -6.29
C LEU A 76 -2.78 -0.40 -7.17
N ILE A 77 -1.64 0.13 -6.72
CA ILE A 77 -0.80 1.04 -7.47
C ILE A 77 0.46 0.27 -7.87
N SER A 78 0.57 -0.10 -9.14
CA SER A 78 1.75 -0.81 -9.62
C SER A 78 2.62 0.06 -10.52
N PHE A 79 3.93 -0.06 -10.34
CA PHE A 79 4.96 0.63 -11.12
C PHE A 79 5.54 -0.26 -12.24
N GLU A 80 5.08 -1.52 -12.32
CA GLU A 80 5.50 -2.50 -13.32
C GLU A 80 4.36 -3.51 -13.60
N LYS A 81 4.25 -4.01 -14.84
CA LYS A 81 3.11 -4.83 -15.27
C LYS A 81 3.13 -6.23 -14.64
N LEU A 82 4.29 -6.88 -14.57
CA LEU A 82 4.43 -8.19 -13.94
C LEU A 82 4.10 -8.12 -12.44
N GLU A 83 4.50 -7.06 -11.75
CA GLU A 83 4.12 -6.84 -10.35
C GLU A 83 2.61 -6.60 -10.20
N THR A 84 1.96 -5.96 -11.18
CA THR A 84 0.48 -5.86 -11.19
C THR A 84 -0.16 -7.25 -11.23
N LEU A 85 0.30 -8.12 -12.14
CA LEU A 85 -0.21 -9.48 -12.28
C LEU A 85 0.09 -10.32 -11.03
N ARG A 86 1.27 -10.15 -10.41
CA ARG A 86 1.70 -10.86 -9.20
C ARG A 86 0.80 -10.59 -8.00
N TYR A 87 0.27 -9.37 -7.89
CA TYR A 87 -0.55 -8.94 -6.77
C TYR A 87 -2.02 -8.68 -7.15
N LEU A 88 -2.45 -9.13 -8.33
CA LEU A 88 -3.82 -8.91 -8.81
C LEU A 88 -4.85 -9.57 -7.89
N ASP A 89 -4.52 -10.74 -7.32
CA ASP A 89 -5.35 -11.50 -6.38
C ASP A 89 -5.49 -10.86 -5.00
N TYR A 90 -4.79 -9.75 -4.74
CA TYR A 90 -5.00 -8.95 -3.54
C TYR A 90 -6.19 -8.00 -3.65
N LEU A 91 -6.57 -7.61 -4.87
CA LEU A 91 -7.73 -6.74 -5.09
C LEU A 91 -9.04 -7.46 -4.72
N LYS A 92 -9.98 -6.68 -4.19
CA LYS A 92 -11.38 -7.09 -3.96
C LYS A 92 -12.14 -7.41 -5.25
#